data_AF-A0A428NK91-F1
#
_entry.id   AF-A0A428NK91-F1
#
_cell.length_a   1.000
_cell.length_b   1.000
_cell.length_c   1.000
_cell.angle_alpha   90.00
_cell.angle_beta   90.00
_cell.angle_gamma   90.00
#
_symmetry.space_group_name_H-M   'P 1'
#
loop_
_entity.id
_entity.type
_entity.pdbx_description
1 polymer ?
#
loop_
_entity_poly.entity_id
_entity_poly.type
_entity_poly.pdbx_seq_one_letter_code
_entity_poly.pdbx_strand_id
1 'polypeptide(L)'
;FNFKSLYSKFGRLLESRFTSKPPKPPTISGLDLRIVNEESLEHQILSRDTIPTVNVALDHARAWLKKRYKQPYPLLHIGRGSLCNYEDDDRFLCDWAVVSPDYVYDNRKYYNLLPGESKISSKWSSDPSHYDLQPDSASTWRLPSLQLFGYADASQVRYCFIITDAELVVFELSKIAIDPGIAATRPQRFAHARVESADTDLSTSMQATSLNDGTGVTSESYLDNHTGNPVHPRHKTIPWDAHGPKKLTVRLAMFCLCLLAGYGPRDLDAWYPPLDSWSHKTYPYTMDAIPEEELPEIEGGAEEGYDESGDETSGSEDSVATGKMPAASGHGNQDSTSTGPFVYVDGEAFLKRCSVMHDPSTGQDRYADEEGHIHLVDPTRIVYDGELQEWGYVHNGSWVPYIEDTHAPPAGGGGESSRHSGHRHRRSGSSSKGNESKPKKRRR
;
A
#
# COMPACT_ATOMS: atom_id res chain seq x y z
N PHE A 1 0.82 -12.44 -2.36
CA PHE A 1 1.58 -12.95 -1.20
C PHE A 1 0.77 -14.03 -0.49
N ASN A 2 1.01 -15.32 -0.74
CA ASN A 2 0.27 -16.45 -0.14
C ASN A 2 1.18 -17.69 -0.01
N PHE A 3 0.72 -18.76 0.65
CA PHE A 3 1.56 -19.96 0.85
C PHE A 3 2.04 -20.57 -0.48
N LYS A 4 1.15 -20.81 -1.45
CA LYS A 4 1.50 -21.41 -2.76
C LYS A 4 2.59 -20.61 -3.48
N SER A 5 2.41 -19.29 -3.61
CA SER A 5 3.36 -18.41 -4.30
C SER A 5 4.71 -18.33 -3.58
N LEU A 6 4.72 -18.23 -2.24
CA LEU A 6 5.95 -18.22 -1.46
C LEU A 6 6.65 -19.58 -1.48
N TYR A 7 5.90 -20.68 -1.49
CA TYR A 7 6.46 -22.03 -1.62
C TYR A 7 7.06 -22.26 -3.00
N SER A 8 6.41 -21.81 -4.07
CA SER A 8 7.01 -21.83 -5.40
C SER A 8 8.33 -21.06 -5.41
N LYS A 9 8.39 -19.90 -4.76
CA LYS A 9 9.60 -19.10 -4.73
C LYS A 9 10.72 -19.66 -3.86
N PHE A 10 10.38 -20.13 -2.67
CA PHE A 10 11.34 -20.44 -1.61
C PHE A 10 11.33 -21.92 -1.19
N GLY A 11 10.56 -22.78 -1.84
CA GLY A 11 10.28 -24.16 -1.38
C GLY A 11 11.55 -24.98 -1.15
N ARG A 12 12.53 -24.91 -2.06
CA ARG A 12 13.82 -25.61 -1.88
C ARG A 12 14.59 -25.17 -0.62
N LEU A 13 14.43 -23.91 -0.23
CA LEU A 13 14.98 -23.36 1.00
C LEU A 13 14.11 -23.76 2.21
N LEU A 14 12.78 -23.69 2.10
CA LEU A 14 11.84 -24.06 3.16
C LEU A 14 11.90 -25.55 3.51
N GLU A 15 12.17 -26.41 2.54
CA GLU A 15 12.40 -27.85 2.70
C GLU A 15 13.83 -28.17 3.16
N SER A 16 14.73 -27.19 3.15
CA SER A 16 16.12 -27.43 3.50
C SER A 16 16.23 -27.87 4.96
N ARG A 17 17.09 -28.86 5.21
CA ARG A 17 17.30 -29.37 6.56
C ARG A 17 17.81 -28.25 7.48
N PHE A 18 16.95 -27.83 8.41
CA PHE A 18 17.32 -26.90 9.46
C PHE A 18 18.26 -27.59 10.45
N THR A 19 19.51 -27.11 10.52
CA THR A 19 20.55 -27.71 11.37
C THR A 19 20.72 -27.00 12.71
N SER A 20 20.27 -25.75 12.80
CA SER A 20 20.25 -24.98 14.04
C SER A 20 19.16 -25.51 14.96
N LYS A 21 19.42 -25.56 16.27
CA LYS A 21 18.31 -25.71 17.23
C LYS A 21 17.56 -24.38 17.25
N PRO A 22 16.23 -24.36 17.08
CA PRO A 22 15.48 -23.12 17.26
C PRO A 22 15.73 -22.60 18.68
N PRO A 23 15.71 -21.27 18.89
CA PRO A 23 15.77 -20.71 20.23
C PRO A 23 14.70 -21.39 21.09
N LYS A 24 15.07 -21.85 22.29
CA LYS A 24 14.06 -22.32 23.23
C LYS A 24 13.19 -21.08 23.57
N PRO A 25 11.86 -21.13 23.35
CA PRO A 25 11.03 -20.00 23.70
C PRO A 25 11.24 -19.69 25.19
N PRO A 26 11.45 -18.42 25.56
CA PRO A 26 11.67 -18.08 26.94
C PRO A 26 10.48 -18.55 27.79
N THR A 27 10.73 -18.96 29.03
CA THR A 27 9.63 -19.20 29.96
C THR A 27 9.04 -17.85 30.33
N ILE A 28 7.93 -17.50 29.70
CA ILE A 28 7.18 -16.26 29.92
C ILE A 28 6.10 -16.56 30.95
N SER A 29 5.96 -15.73 31.99
CA SER A 29 4.91 -15.90 32.99
C SER A 29 3.54 -15.64 32.36
N GLY A 30 2.46 -16.19 32.92
CA GLY A 30 1.11 -15.92 32.42
C GLY A 30 0.71 -14.44 32.48
N LEU A 31 1.34 -13.64 33.35
CA LEU A 31 1.14 -12.18 33.40
C LEU A 31 1.89 -11.47 32.27
N ASP A 32 3.08 -11.96 31.93
CA ASP A 32 3.89 -11.45 30.81
C ASP A 32 3.39 -11.93 29.44
N LEU A 33 2.33 -12.75 29.38
CA LEU A 33 1.63 -13.08 28.14
C LEU A 33 0.43 -12.16 27.90
N ARG A 34 0.10 -11.27 28.85
CA ARG A 34 -1.01 -10.33 28.69
C ARG A 34 -0.56 -9.17 27.82
N ILE A 35 -1.11 -9.13 26.62
CA ILE A 35 -0.98 -8.01 25.71
C ILE A 35 -1.97 -6.94 26.15
N VAL A 36 -1.46 -5.81 26.62
CA VAL A 36 -2.26 -4.70 27.16
C VAL A 36 -2.09 -3.42 26.34
N ASN A 37 -0.96 -3.27 25.67
CA ASN A 37 -0.57 -2.12 24.84
C ASN A 37 0.53 -2.52 23.83
N GLU A 38 0.92 -1.61 22.93
CA GLU A 38 1.96 -1.88 21.93
C GLU A 38 3.27 -2.35 22.58
N GLU A 39 3.69 -1.71 23.67
CA GLU A 39 4.91 -2.05 24.41
C GLU A 39 4.93 -3.51 24.88
N SER A 40 3.81 -4.02 25.42
CA SER A 40 3.70 -5.42 25.84
C SER A 40 3.79 -6.40 24.65
N LEU A 41 3.15 -6.09 23.52
CA LEU A 41 3.27 -6.90 22.30
C LEU A 41 4.73 -6.93 21.82
N GLU A 42 5.35 -5.76 21.71
CA GLU A 42 6.72 -5.59 21.24
C GLU A 42 7.72 -6.32 22.13
N HIS A 43 7.69 -6.08 23.44
CA HIS A 43 8.71 -6.60 24.35
C HIS A 43 8.46 -8.05 24.79
N GLN A 44 7.21 -8.47 24.96
CA GLN A 44 6.93 -9.78 25.53
C GLN A 44 6.83 -10.89 24.47
N ILE A 45 6.33 -10.55 23.27
CA ILE A 45 6.07 -11.52 22.21
C ILE A 45 7.03 -11.34 21.04
N LEU A 46 7.07 -10.14 20.46
CA LEU A 46 7.83 -9.92 19.22
C LEU A 46 9.33 -10.05 19.47
N SER A 47 9.88 -9.28 20.40
CA SER A 47 11.32 -9.22 20.70
C SER A 47 11.88 -10.52 21.30
N ARG A 48 11.04 -11.28 22.01
CA ARG A 48 11.48 -12.44 22.81
C ARG A 48 11.28 -13.78 22.13
N ASP A 49 10.35 -13.86 21.18
CA ASP A 49 9.98 -15.13 20.54
C ASP A 49 9.94 -15.02 19.02
N THR A 50 9.11 -14.13 18.47
CA THR A 50 8.86 -14.06 17.02
C THR A 50 10.10 -13.62 16.24
N ILE A 51 10.66 -12.47 16.60
CA ILE A 51 11.80 -11.85 15.92
C ILE A 51 13.08 -12.71 16.04
N PRO A 52 13.47 -13.22 17.23
CA PRO A 52 14.61 -14.13 17.34
C PRO A 52 14.47 -15.38 16.48
N THR A 53 13.27 -15.97 16.42
CA THR A 53 13.03 -17.17 15.60
C THR A 53 13.20 -16.88 14.11
N VAL A 54 12.66 -15.75 13.65
CA VAL A 54 12.83 -15.29 12.25
C VAL A 54 14.30 -15.03 11.94
N ASN A 55 15.04 -14.36 12.83
CA ASN A 55 16.46 -14.08 12.62
C ASN A 55 17.31 -15.35 12.50
N VAL A 56 17.07 -16.38 13.33
CA VAL A 56 17.78 -17.67 13.19
C VAL A 56 17.44 -18.34 11.84
N ALA A 57 16.20 -18.21 11.37
CA ALA A 57 15.81 -18.71 10.05
C ALA A 57 16.52 -17.93 8.92
N LEU A 58 16.68 -16.61 9.04
CA LEU A 58 17.41 -15.78 8.08
C LEU A 58 18.90 -16.15 8.01
N ASP A 59 19.53 -16.42 9.15
CA ASP A 59 20.91 -16.90 9.21
C ASP A 59 21.08 -18.25 8.49
N HIS A 60 20.15 -19.18 8.73
CA HIS A 60 20.11 -20.47 8.04
C HIS A 60 19.93 -20.28 6.53
N ALA A 61 19.00 -19.42 6.13
CA ALA A 61 18.73 -19.13 4.73
C ALA A 61 19.97 -18.58 4.01
N ARG A 62 20.64 -17.59 4.60
CA ARG A 62 21.88 -17.03 4.07
C ARG A 62 22.95 -18.11 3.89
N ALA A 63 23.16 -18.96 4.89
CA ALA A 63 24.15 -20.04 4.84
C ALA A 63 23.83 -21.05 3.72
N TRP A 64 22.56 -21.43 3.59
CA TRP A 64 22.09 -22.32 2.54
C TRP A 64 22.28 -21.70 1.15
N LEU A 65 21.89 -20.45 0.96
CA LEU A 65 22.00 -19.71 -0.30
C LEU A 65 23.45 -19.54 -0.74
N LYS A 66 24.33 -19.15 0.19
CA LYS A 66 25.78 -19.06 -0.04
C LYS A 66 26.35 -20.37 -0.55
N LYS A 67 25.92 -21.50 0.03
CA LYS A 67 26.36 -22.84 -0.39
C LYS A 67 25.79 -23.22 -1.76
N ARG A 68 24.51 -22.93 -2.02
CA ARG A 68 23.79 -23.33 -3.24
C ARG A 68 24.27 -22.58 -4.48
N TYR A 69 24.46 -21.27 -4.36
CA TYR A 69 24.77 -20.36 -5.47
C TYR A 69 26.24 -19.92 -5.51
N LYS A 70 27.06 -20.35 -4.51
CA LYS A 70 28.51 -20.10 -4.45
C LYS A 70 28.91 -18.63 -4.53
N GLN A 71 28.11 -17.75 -3.93
CA GLN A 71 28.35 -16.31 -3.89
C GLN A 71 28.01 -15.75 -2.50
N PRO A 72 28.53 -14.57 -2.12
CA PRO A 72 28.11 -13.92 -0.88
C PRO A 72 26.62 -13.55 -0.95
N TYR A 73 25.94 -13.67 0.18
CA TYR A 73 24.58 -13.17 0.39
C TYR A 73 24.58 -12.21 1.57
N PRO A 74 23.90 -11.05 1.45
CA PRO A 74 23.81 -10.09 2.53
C PRO A 74 23.24 -10.71 3.81
N LEU A 75 23.74 -10.28 4.96
CA LEU A 75 23.17 -10.72 6.24
C LEU A 75 21.92 -9.90 6.54
N LEU A 76 20.75 -10.52 6.46
CA LEU A 76 19.50 -9.88 6.84
C LEU A 76 19.25 -10.07 8.33
N HIS A 77 18.88 -8.99 9.01
CA HIS A 77 18.50 -8.99 10.41
C HIS A 77 17.28 -8.11 10.62
N ILE A 78 16.21 -8.66 11.19
CA ILE A 78 15.06 -7.87 11.64
C ILE A 78 15.26 -7.48 13.10
N GLY A 79 15.18 -6.18 13.38
CA GLY A 79 15.41 -5.61 14.70
C GLY A 79 14.64 -4.32 14.91
N ARG A 80 14.97 -3.58 15.96
CA ARG A 80 14.34 -2.28 16.25
C ARG A 80 14.66 -1.28 15.15
N GLY A 81 13.69 -0.46 14.75
CA GLY A 81 13.89 0.57 13.72
C GLY A 81 14.89 1.66 14.13
N SER A 82 15.20 1.80 15.42
CA SER A 82 16.30 2.64 15.93
C SER A 82 17.70 2.25 15.41
N LEU A 83 17.83 1.11 14.72
CA LEU A 83 19.04 0.71 14.01
C LEU A 83 19.26 1.48 12.69
N CYS A 84 18.22 2.12 12.16
CA CYS A 84 18.25 2.80 10.87
C CYS A 84 18.56 4.29 10.96
N ASN A 85 19.07 4.87 9.87
CA ASN A 85 19.24 6.32 9.76
C ASN A 85 17.97 6.97 9.24
N TYR A 86 17.33 7.74 10.10
CA TYR A 86 16.41 8.79 9.71
C TYR A 86 17.10 10.09 10.11
N GLU A 87 17.44 10.93 9.13
CA GLU A 87 18.15 12.19 9.37
C GLU A 87 17.35 13.05 10.35
N ASP A 88 17.91 13.38 11.53
CA ASP A 88 17.45 14.28 12.62
C ASP A 88 15.93 14.40 12.94
N ASP A 89 15.08 13.58 12.34
CA ASP A 89 13.63 13.62 12.45
C ASP A 89 13.13 12.27 12.96
N ASP A 90 13.06 12.20 14.29
CA ASP A 90 12.58 11.05 15.04
C ASP A 90 11.14 10.64 14.67
N ARG A 91 10.38 11.49 13.95
CA ARG A 91 9.05 11.12 13.43
C ARG A 91 9.10 9.99 12.40
N PHE A 92 10.26 9.78 11.78
CA PHE A 92 10.47 8.72 10.79
C PHE A 92 10.98 7.40 11.37
N LEU A 93 11.11 7.29 12.70
CA LEU A 93 11.50 6.05 13.36
C LEU A 93 10.33 5.05 13.38
N CYS A 94 10.41 4.05 12.52
CA CYS A 94 9.53 2.88 12.61
C CYS A 94 9.89 2.01 13.82
N ASP A 95 8.94 1.21 14.30
CA ASP A 95 9.18 0.27 15.40
C ASP A 95 10.20 -0.82 15.03
N TRP A 96 10.12 -1.32 13.80
CA TRP A 96 10.89 -2.46 13.30
C TRP A 96 11.50 -2.17 11.95
N ALA A 97 12.72 -2.69 11.74
CA ALA A 97 13.39 -2.61 10.45
C ALA A 97 14.15 -3.90 10.13
N VAL A 98 14.14 -4.30 8.86
CA VAL A 98 15.16 -5.22 8.34
C VAL A 98 16.37 -4.40 7.92
N VAL A 99 17.54 -4.83 8.38
CA VAL A 99 18.82 -4.20 8.11
C VAL A 99 19.83 -5.22 7.62
N SER A 100 20.93 -4.73 7.04
CA SER A 100 22.11 -5.54 6.73
C SER A 100 23.38 -4.74 6.99
N PRO A 101 24.44 -5.36 7.54
CA PRO A 101 25.78 -4.77 7.58
C PRO A 101 26.34 -4.38 6.20
N ASP A 102 25.78 -4.92 5.13
CA ASP A 102 26.18 -4.60 3.76
C ASP A 102 25.47 -3.35 3.18
N TYR A 103 24.44 -2.84 3.86
CA TYR A 103 23.67 -1.65 3.46
C TYR A 103 23.65 -0.63 4.60
N VAL A 104 24.63 0.28 4.58
CA VAL A 104 24.96 1.20 5.68
C VAL A 104 25.02 2.64 5.15
N TYR A 105 24.42 3.60 5.86
CA TYR A 105 24.53 5.03 5.53
C TYR A 105 25.82 5.64 6.08
N ASP A 106 26.15 5.36 7.35
CA ASP A 106 27.34 5.84 8.05
C ASP A 106 27.84 4.80 9.06
N ASN A 107 28.94 5.07 9.78
CA ASN A 107 29.58 4.10 10.68
C ASN A 107 28.70 3.55 11.83
N ARG A 108 27.43 3.96 11.98
CA ARG A 108 26.54 3.46 13.06
C ARG A 108 25.09 3.19 12.67
N LYS A 109 24.64 3.56 11.47
CA LYS A 109 23.22 3.40 11.10
C LYS A 109 23.02 2.71 9.76
N TYR A 110 22.07 1.77 9.74
CA TYR A 110 21.77 0.93 8.59
C TYR A 110 20.71 1.55 7.68
N TYR A 111 20.67 1.08 6.44
CA TYR A 111 19.55 1.30 5.54
C TYR A 111 18.35 0.46 5.98
N ASN A 112 17.16 1.04 5.95
CA ASN A 112 15.93 0.32 6.25
C ASN A 112 15.42 -0.44 5.02
N LEU A 113 15.56 -1.76 5.01
CA LEU A 113 15.15 -2.62 3.89
C LEU A 113 13.67 -2.99 3.94
N LEU A 114 13.05 -2.95 5.13
CA LEU A 114 11.66 -3.32 5.36
C LEU A 114 11.19 -2.65 6.65
N PRO A 115 10.53 -1.47 6.56
CA PRO A 115 9.90 -0.84 7.71
C PRO A 115 8.74 -1.68 8.23
N GLY A 116 8.56 -1.65 9.54
CA GLY A 116 7.47 -2.31 10.23
C GLY A 116 6.94 -1.51 11.40
N GLU A 117 5.65 -1.63 11.64
CA GLU A 117 4.92 -0.98 12.74
C GLU A 117 4.23 -2.00 13.63
N SER A 118 4.14 -1.70 14.92
CA SER A 118 3.36 -2.47 15.89
C SER A 118 2.10 -1.70 16.22
N LYS A 119 0.97 -2.40 16.28
CA LYS A 119 -0.29 -1.87 16.81
C LYS A 119 -0.96 -2.94 17.68
N ILE A 120 -2.04 -2.58 18.34
CA ILE A 120 -2.92 -3.55 19.02
C ILE A 120 -4.21 -3.62 18.23
N SER A 121 -4.77 -4.82 18.07
CA SER A 121 -6.01 -5.09 17.35
C SER A 121 -7.19 -4.26 17.85
N SER A 122 -7.22 -3.97 19.16
CA SER A 122 -8.21 -3.06 19.77
C SER A 122 -8.09 -1.59 19.32
N LYS A 123 -6.96 -1.20 18.72
CA LYS A 123 -6.71 0.15 18.19
C LYS A 123 -6.69 0.17 16.66
N TRP A 124 -6.16 -0.87 16.03
CA TRP A 124 -5.99 -0.99 14.58
C TRP A 124 -6.15 -2.43 14.09
N SER A 125 -7.01 -2.65 13.09
CA SER A 125 -7.12 -3.90 12.31
C SER A 125 -7.11 -3.63 10.80
N SER A 126 -6.78 -4.64 10.00
CA SER A 126 -6.81 -4.58 8.54
C SER A 126 -8.22 -4.45 7.98
N ASP A 127 -9.20 -4.99 8.68
CA ASP A 127 -10.61 -4.87 8.33
C ASP A 127 -11.16 -3.52 8.83
N PRO A 128 -11.54 -2.59 7.92
CA PRO A 128 -12.10 -1.30 8.29
C PRO A 128 -13.52 -1.41 8.86
N SER A 129 -14.22 -2.55 8.68
CA SER A 129 -15.58 -2.75 9.21
C SER A 129 -15.62 -2.77 10.74
N HIS A 130 -14.48 -3.04 11.38
CA HIS A 130 -14.31 -2.98 12.83
C HIS A 130 -14.39 -1.54 13.39
N TYR A 131 -14.42 -0.53 12.53
CA TYR A 131 -14.62 0.86 12.90
C TYR A 131 -16.02 1.28 12.50
N ASP A 132 -16.78 1.85 13.44
CA ASP A 132 -17.95 2.65 13.08
C ASP A 132 -17.46 3.73 12.11
N LEU A 133 -17.74 3.60 10.81
CA LEU A 133 -17.23 4.46 9.73
C LEU A 133 -17.89 5.85 9.75
N GLN A 134 -17.88 6.51 10.90
CA GLN A 134 -18.05 7.95 10.94
C GLN A 134 -16.94 8.62 10.12
N PRO A 135 -17.20 9.78 9.49
CA PRO A 135 -16.22 10.44 8.62
C PRO A 135 -14.86 10.65 9.30
N ASP A 136 -14.88 10.94 10.61
CA ASP A 136 -13.67 11.17 11.40
C ASP A 136 -12.91 9.86 11.70
N SER A 137 -13.59 8.75 12.00
CA SER A 137 -12.96 7.46 12.32
C SER A 137 -12.39 6.77 11.09
N ALA A 138 -13.08 6.83 9.94
CA ALA A 138 -12.57 6.33 8.67
C ALA A 138 -11.25 7.00 8.25
N SER A 139 -11.10 8.30 8.58
CA SER A 139 -9.85 9.04 8.36
C SER A 139 -8.72 8.57 9.29
N THR A 140 -9.05 8.23 10.55
CA THR A 140 -8.05 7.77 11.54
C THR A 140 -7.56 6.35 11.32
N TRP A 141 -8.40 5.45 10.81
CA TRP A 141 -8.03 4.07 10.50
C TRP A 141 -6.86 3.99 9.50
N ARG A 142 -6.80 4.92 8.54
CA ARG A 142 -5.74 4.96 7.52
C ARG A 142 -4.39 5.42 8.07
N LEU A 143 -4.36 6.11 9.21
CA LEU A 143 -3.16 6.79 9.71
C LEU A 143 -1.96 5.84 9.93
N PRO A 144 -2.12 4.64 10.54
CA PRO A 144 -0.98 3.72 10.70
C PRO A 144 -0.41 3.26 9.36
N SER A 145 -1.26 3.01 8.37
CA SER A 145 -0.82 2.64 7.01
C SER A 145 -0.10 3.81 6.32
N LEU A 146 -0.66 5.03 6.40
CA LEU A 146 -0.04 6.22 5.81
C LEU A 146 1.33 6.54 6.43
N GLN A 147 1.45 6.40 7.74
CA GLN A 147 2.72 6.55 8.45
C GLN A 147 3.75 5.54 7.94
N LEU A 148 3.36 4.26 7.86
CA LEU A 148 4.21 3.19 7.35
C LEU A 148 4.63 3.43 5.89
N PHE A 149 3.72 3.94 5.04
CA PHE A 149 4.03 4.28 3.65
C PHE A 149 5.02 5.44 3.57
N GLY A 150 4.93 6.41 4.48
CA GLY A 150 5.94 7.47 4.60
C GLY A 150 7.34 6.91 4.88
N TYR A 151 7.45 5.87 5.71
CA TYR A 151 8.74 5.20 5.97
C TYR A 151 9.26 4.45 4.75
N ALA A 152 8.36 3.78 4.03
CA ALA A 152 8.70 3.05 2.82
C ALA A 152 9.12 3.99 1.69
N ASP A 153 8.45 5.14 1.52
CA ASP A 153 8.83 6.20 0.58
C ASP A 153 10.18 6.82 0.98
N ALA A 154 10.37 7.20 2.24
CA ALA A 154 11.65 7.75 2.71
C ALA A 154 12.82 6.77 2.51
N SER A 155 12.57 5.47 2.68
CA SER A 155 13.56 4.41 2.48
C SER A 155 13.53 3.87 1.04
N GLN A 156 12.74 4.43 0.13
CA GLN A 156 12.54 3.94 -1.25
C GLN A 156 12.40 2.41 -1.35
N VAL A 157 11.62 1.80 -0.46
CA VAL A 157 11.38 0.35 -0.43
C VAL A 157 9.95 -0.03 -0.79
N ARG A 158 9.82 -1.15 -1.49
CA ARG A 158 8.57 -1.73 -2.00
C ARG A 158 7.71 -2.37 -0.92
N TYR A 159 8.31 -2.93 0.12
CA TYR A 159 7.60 -3.73 1.12
C TYR A 159 7.58 -3.04 2.47
N CYS A 160 6.50 -3.24 3.22
CA CYS A 160 6.39 -2.84 4.62
C CYS A 160 5.35 -3.72 5.34
N PHE A 161 5.27 -3.65 6.68
CA PHE A 161 4.28 -4.43 7.43
C PHE A 161 3.73 -3.72 8.67
N ILE A 162 2.52 -4.11 9.08
CA ILE A 162 1.96 -3.83 10.41
C ILE A 162 1.74 -5.17 11.10
N ILE A 163 2.17 -5.29 12.36
CA ILE A 163 1.91 -6.47 13.18
C ILE A 163 1.09 -6.08 14.42
N THR A 164 0.02 -6.83 14.67
CA THR A 164 -0.82 -6.69 15.85
C THR A 164 -0.82 -7.96 16.67
N ASP A 165 -1.62 -8.01 17.74
CA ASP A 165 -1.88 -9.22 18.51
C ASP A 165 -2.94 -10.15 17.87
N ALA A 166 -3.57 -9.73 16.77
CA ALA A 166 -4.54 -10.53 16.01
C ALA A 166 -4.02 -10.97 14.63
N GLU A 167 -3.16 -10.16 14.00
CA GLU A 167 -2.75 -10.37 12.61
C GLU A 167 -1.39 -9.77 12.27
N LEU A 168 -0.82 -10.24 11.16
CA LEU A 168 0.25 -9.58 10.42
C LEU A 168 -0.33 -9.10 9.08
N VAL A 169 -0.14 -7.82 8.78
CA VAL A 169 -0.55 -7.20 7.52
C VAL A 169 0.70 -6.83 6.73
N VAL A 170 0.88 -7.48 5.59
CA VAL A 170 2.00 -7.25 4.69
C VAL A 170 1.56 -6.36 3.55
N PHE A 171 2.33 -5.31 3.27
CA PHE A 171 2.07 -4.39 2.17
C PHE A 171 3.14 -4.51 1.08
N GLU A 172 2.68 -4.42 -0.16
CA GLU A 172 3.46 -4.22 -1.36
C GLU A 172 3.05 -2.88 -1.98
N LEU A 173 4.01 -2.00 -2.20
CA LEU A 173 3.80 -0.63 -2.67
C LEU A 173 4.39 -0.47 -4.07
N SER A 174 3.64 0.18 -4.96
CA SER A 174 4.15 0.69 -6.24
C SER A 174 3.93 2.19 -6.36
N LYS A 175 4.82 2.89 -7.08
CA LYS A 175 4.60 4.30 -7.41
C LYS A 175 3.44 4.41 -8.40
N ILE A 176 2.64 5.48 -8.29
CA ILE A 176 1.73 5.84 -9.38
C ILE A 176 2.58 6.33 -10.56
N ALA A 177 2.44 5.70 -11.72
CA ALA A 177 3.06 6.20 -12.94
C ALA A 177 2.39 7.54 -13.32
N ILE A 178 3.12 8.65 -13.18
CA ILE A 178 2.67 9.96 -13.64
C ILE A 178 3.20 10.13 -15.07
N ASP A 179 2.30 10.19 -16.05
CA ASP A 179 2.68 10.43 -17.44
C ASP A 179 3.46 11.75 -17.55
N PRO A 180 4.42 11.86 -18.50
CA PRO A 180 5.11 13.12 -18.76
C PRO A 180 4.07 14.20 -19.05
N GLY A 181 3.92 15.16 -18.12
CA GLY A 181 2.89 16.19 -18.24
C GLY A 181 3.01 16.98 -19.55
N ILE A 182 1.92 17.62 -19.97
CA ILE A 182 1.82 18.40 -21.24
C ILE A 182 2.90 19.51 -21.38
N ALA A 183 3.58 19.85 -20.29
CA ALA A 183 4.71 20.78 -20.27
C ALA A 183 6.08 20.14 -20.61
N ALA A 184 6.21 18.81 -20.62
CA ALA A 184 7.48 18.09 -20.85
C ALA A 184 8.07 18.36 -22.25
N THR A 185 7.22 18.66 -23.23
CA THR A 185 7.62 18.98 -24.61
C THR A 185 7.69 20.49 -24.88
N ARG A 186 7.39 21.35 -23.89
CA ARG A 186 7.43 22.81 -24.09
C ARG A 186 8.88 23.30 -24.06
N PRO A 187 9.31 24.08 -25.06
CA PRO A 187 10.62 24.71 -25.04
C PRO A 187 10.78 25.59 -23.79
N GLN A 188 11.84 25.37 -23.01
CA GLN A 188 12.17 26.21 -21.86
C GLN A 188 12.44 27.63 -22.36
N ARG A 189 11.66 28.61 -21.86
CA ARG A 189 11.96 30.02 -22.07
C ARG A 189 13.15 30.38 -21.19
N PHE A 190 14.30 30.65 -21.82
CA PHE A 190 15.41 31.31 -21.13
C PHE A 190 14.92 32.65 -20.56
N ALA A 191 15.16 32.88 -19.27
CA ALA A 191 14.69 34.07 -18.58
C ALA A 191 15.32 35.35 -19.16
N HIS A 192 14.52 36.41 -19.26
CA HIS A 192 15.03 37.76 -19.50
C HIS A 192 15.96 38.15 -18.35
N ALA A 193 17.23 38.45 -18.66
CA ALA A 193 18.17 39.05 -17.73
C ALA A 193 17.57 40.35 -17.18
N ARG A 194 17.43 40.45 -15.84
CA ARG A 194 17.08 41.72 -15.20
C ARG A 194 18.28 42.64 -15.33
N VAL A 195 18.08 43.76 -16.02
CA VAL A 195 19.00 44.91 -15.94
C VAL A 195 18.76 45.56 -14.57
N GLU A 196 19.76 45.49 -13.70
CA GLU A 196 19.74 46.21 -12.42
C GLU A 196 19.66 47.71 -12.69
N SER A 197 18.58 48.33 -12.21
CA SER A 197 18.45 49.78 -12.11
C SER A 197 18.66 50.13 -10.64
N ALA A 198 19.76 50.82 -10.35
CA ALA A 198 19.97 51.45 -9.05
C ALA A 198 18.93 52.55 -8.83
N ASP A 199 18.56 52.76 -7.57
CA ASP A 199 17.67 53.81 -7.05
C ASP A 199 16.16 53.49 -7.03
N THR A 200 15.71 52.84 -5.94
CA THR A 200 14.80 53.50 -4.98
C THR A 200 14.65 52.67 -3.71
N ASP A 201 15.12 53.25 -2.61
CA ASP A 201 15.03 52.77 -1.24
C ASP A 201 13.75 53.31 -0.61
N LEU A 202 12.79 52.42 -0.31
CA LEU A 202 11.63 52.67 0.56
C LEU A 202 11.33 51.42 1.40
N SER A 203 12.17 51.24 2.41
CA SER A 203 11.89 50.71 3.75
C SER A 203 10.50 50.15 4.11
N THR A 204 10.54 48.89 4.57
CA THR A 204 9.92 48.32 5.79
C THR A 204 8.43 48.60 6.11
N SER A 205 7.54 47.67 5.70
CA SER A 205 6.50 47.11 6.58
C SER A 205 5.77 45.94 5.89
N MET A 206 6.18 44.71 6.18
CA MET A 206 5.35 43.48 6.23
C MET A 206 6.27 42.26 6.40
N GLN A 207 6.67 41.98 7.63
CA GLN A 207 7.16 40.64 7.99
C GLN A 207 5.94 39.75 8.22
N ALA A 208 5.59 38.97 7.21
CA ALA A 208 4.78 37.77 7.33
C ALA A 208 5.42 36.69 6.45
N THR A 209 5.88 35.61 7.11
CA THR A 209 6.29 34.32 6.55
C THR A 209 7.27 34.36 5.38
N SER A 210 8.57 34.45 5.70
CA SER A 210 9.66 34.03 4.81
C SER A 210 10.25 32.71 5.32
N LEU A 211 9.86 31.62 4.67
CA LEU A 211 10.65 30.40 4.52
C LEU A 211 10.87 30.25 3.02
N ASN A 212 11.73 31.08 2.45
CA ASN A 212 12.69 30.73 1.40
C ASN A 212 13.41 32.01 0.98
N ASP A 213 14.67 32.19 1.38
CA ASP A 213 15.57 33.12 0.69
C ASP A 213 16.73 32.32 0.13
N GLY A 214 16.55 31.93 -1.13
CA GLY A 214 17.52 31.37 -2.04
C GLY A 214 17.12 31.89 -3.42
N THR A 215 17.50 33.13 -3.70
CA THR A 215 17.22 33.85 -4.94
C THR A 215 17.63 33.07 -6.19
N GLY A 216 16.73 32.94 -7.16
CA GLY A 216 17.09 32.83 -8.58
C GLY A 216 16.52 31.61 -9.32
N VAL A 217 15.43 31.84 -10.06
CA VAL A 217 15.01 31.16 -11.30
C VAL A 217 15.46 29.70 -11.47
N THR A 218 14.54 28.76 -11.32
CA THR A 218 14.59 27.50 -12.05
C THR A 218 13.23 27.20 -12.68
N SER A 219 13.10 27.48 -13.98
CA SER A 219 12.21 26.72 -14.85
C SER A 219 12.81 25.33 -15.02
N GLU A 220 12.92 24.55 -13.95
CA GLU A 220 13.32 23.15 -14.04
C GLU A 220 12.08 22.35 -14.46
N SER A 221 12.25 21.56 -15.52
CA SER A 221 11.33 20.45 -15.84
C SER A 221 11.04 19.67 -14.56
N TYR A 222 9.81 19.18 -14.37
CA TYR A 222 9.40 18.37 -13.22
C TYR A 222 10.42 17.23 -13.02
N LEU A 223 11.42 17.48 -12.18
CA LEU A 223 12.26 16.45 -11.63
C LEU A 223 11.38 15.86 -10.55
N ASP A 224 10.99 14.62 -10.77
CA ASP A 224 10.33 13.80 -9.78
C ASP A 224 11.21 13.78 -8.54
N ASN A 225 11.04 14.73 -7.62
CA ASN A 225 11.66 14.66 -6.31
C ASN A 225 10.97 13.50 -5.63
N HIS A 226 11.69 12.40 -5.43
CA HIS A 226 11.19 11.06 -5.05
C HIS A 226 10.44 10.98 -3.69
N THR A 227 10.07 12.12 -3.11
CA THR A 227 9.34 12.28 -1.86
C THR A 227 7.92 12.77 -2.14
N GLY A 228 6.92 11.99 -1.75
CA GLY A 228 5.51 12.40 -1.80
C GLY A 228 4.72 11.96 -3.03
N ASN A 229 5.27 11.05 -3.84
CA ASN A 229 4.45 10.41 -4.88
C ASN A 229 3.42 9.50 -4.21
N PRO A 230 2.15 9.55 -4.66
CA PRO A 230 1.17 8.59 -4.20
C PRO A 230 1.67 7.17 -4.49
N VAL A 231 1.43 6.27 -3.54
CA VAL A 231 1.71 4.83 -3.68
C VAL A 231 0.40 4.09 -3.85
N HIS A 232 0.42 3.01 -4.65
CA HIS A 232 -0.65 2.03 -4.73
C HIS A 232 -0.33 0.86 -3.80
N PRO A 233 -0.99 0.75 -2.63
CA PRO A 233 -0.76 -0.36 -1.73
C PRO A 233 -1.61 -1.57 -2.12
N ARG A 234 -0.97 -2.74 -2.18
CA ARG A 234 -1.62 -4.05 -2.10
C ARG A 234 -1.26 -4.66 -0.76
N HIS A 235 -2.21 -5.32 -0.10
CA HIS A 235 -1.92 -5.95 1.19
C HIS A 235 -2.42 -7.39 1.29
N LYS A 236 -1.83 -8.15 2.21
CA LYS A 236 -2.34 -9.45 2.65
C LYS A 236 -2.33 -9.51 4.16
N THR A 237 -3.45 -9.95 4.71
CA THR A 237 -3.62 -10.23 6.14
C THR A 237 -3.32 -11.70 6.42
N ILE A 238 -2.58 -11.95 7.51
CA ILE A 238 -2.23 -13.27 8.04
C ILE A 238 -2.62 -13.31 9.51
N PRO A 239 -3.64 -14.08 9.92
CA PRO A 239 -4.06 -14.13 11.31
C PRO A 239 -3.11 -14.99 12.16
N TRP A 240 -2.99 -14.70 13.46
CA TRP A 240 -2.13 -15.48 14.37
C TRP A 240 -2.59 -16.92 14.57
N ASP A 241 -3.89 -17.17 14.38
CA ASP A 241 -4.47 -18.51 14.47
C ASP A 241 -4.14 -19.38 13.25
N ALA A 242 -3.50 -18.84 12.20
CA ALA A 242 -3.00 -19.63 11.08
C ALA A 242 -1.90 -20.60 11.56
N HIS A 243 -2.25 -21.88 11.63
CA HIS A 243 -1.34 -22.95 12.06
C HIS A 243 -1.49 -24.22 11.22
N GLY A 244 -0.44 -25.05 11.22
CA GLY A 244 -0.42 -26.33 10.54
C GLY A 244 0.42 -26.35 9.25
N PRO A 245 0.59 -27.55 8.66
CA PRO A 245 1.32 -27.71 7.42
C PRO A 245 0.61 -26.99 6.27
N LYS A 246 1.37 -26.53 5.28
CA LYS A 246 0.87 -25.83 4.08
C LYS A 246 0.07 -24.55 4.34
N LYS A 247 0.15 -23.97 5.56
CA LYS A 247 -0.46 -22.67 5.89
C LYS A 247 0.59 -21.59 6.07
N LEU A 248 0.24 -20.36 5.70
CA LEU A 248 1.09 -19.21 5.88
C LEU A 248 0.93 -18.68 7.32
N THR A 249 1.86 -19.06 8.20
CA THR A 249 1.89 -18.55 9.59
C THR A 249 2.58 -17.19 9.67
N VAL A 250 2.35 -16.41 10.74
CA VAL A 250 3.00 -15.10 10.95
C VAL A 250 4.54 -15.18 10.87
N ARG A 251 5.16 -16.16 11.54
CA ARG A 251 6.63 -16.33 11.50
C ARG A 251 7.14 -16.66 10.09
N LEU A 252 6.41 -17.52 9.37
CA LEU A 252 6.76 -17.89 8.00
C LEU A 252 6.60 -16.71 7.03
N ALA A 253 5.49 -15.98 7.14
CA ALA A 253 5.22 -14.77 6.38
C ALA A 253 6.30 -13.71 6.61
N MET A 254 6.62 -13.42 7.87
CA MET A 254 7.67 -12.45 8.22
C MET A 254 9.02 -12.87 7.64
N PHE A 255 9.41 -14.14 7.80
CA PHE A 255 10.64 -14.68 7.22
C PHE A 255 10.69 -14.50 5.69
N CYS A 256 9.64 -14.91 4.98
CA CYS A 256 9.57 -14.76 3.53
C CYS A 256 9.59 -13.29 3.10
N LEU A 257 8.90 -12.40 3.82
CA LEU A 257 8.88 -10.96 3.55
C LEU A 257 10.28 -10.35 3.68
N CYS A 258 11.03 -10.72 4.72
CA CYS A 258 12.42 -10.31 4.87
C CYS A 258 13.27 -10.76 3.67
N LEU A 259 13.07 -11.98 3.17
CA LEU A 259 13.78 -12.46 1.96
C LEU A 259 13.39 -11.68 0.71
N LEU A 260 12.11 -11.35 0.52
CA LEU A 260 11.67 -10.52 -0.61
C LEU A 260 12.30 -9.12 -0.56
N ALA A 261 12.31 -8.50 0.62
CA ALA A 261 12.84 -7.15 0.82
C ALA A 261 14.39 -7.10 0.77
N GLY A 262 15.06 -8.14 1.26
CA GLY A 262 16.52 -8.17 1.33
C GLY A 262 17.21 -8.73 0.09
N TYR A 263 16.56 -9.67 -0.61
CA TYR A 263 17.14 -10.41 -1.73
C TYR A 263 16.37 -10.28 -3.05
N GLY A 264 15.13 -9.77 -3.01
CA GLY A 264 14.31 -9.49 -4.19
C GLY A 264 14.45 -8.08 -4.75
N PRO A 265 13.64 -7.72 -5.76
CA PRO A 265 13.45 -6.35 -6.22
C PRO A 265 12.77 -5.56 -5.10
N ARG A 266 13.60 -4.84 -4.35
CA ARG A 266 13.19 -4.12 -3.14
C ARG A 266 12.86 -2.66 -3.39
N ASP A 267 13.38 -2.08 -4.47
CA ASP A 267 13.32 -0.65 -4.71
C ASP A 267 11.89 -0.25 -5.09
N LEU A 268 11.44 0.90 -4.62
CA LEU A 268 10.10 1.41 -4.89
C LEU A 268 9.99 1.91 -6.34
N ASP A 269 9.21 1.20 -7.16
CA ASP A 269 9.05 1.42 -8.60
C ASP A 269 7.55 1.41 -9.00
N ALA A 270 7.25 1.88 -10.21
CA ALA A 270 5.89 1.93 -10.75
C ALA A 270 5.37 0.55 -11.20
N TRP A 271 6.27 -0.35 -11.58
CA TRP A 271 5.91 -1.69 -12.05
C TRP A 271 6.90 -2.72 -11.54
N TYR A 272 6.38 -3.93 -11.26
CA TYR A 272 7.22 -5.04 -10.84
C TYR A 272 6.89 -6.32 -11.61
N PRO A 273 7.91 -7.13 -11.90
CA PRO A 273 7.70 -8.45 -12.44
C PRO A 273 6.99 -9.37 -11.43
N PRO A 274 6.18 -10.34 -11.90
CA PRO A 274 5.60 -11.39 -11.08
C PRO A 274 6.64 -12.11 -10.19
N LEU A 275 6.23 -12.55 -9.00
CA LEU A 275 7.14 -13.09 -7.97
C LEU A 275 7.93 -14.32 -8.46
N ASP A 276 7.28 -15.18 -9.23
CA ASP A 276 7.79 -16.39 -9.84
C ASP A 276 8.76 -16.12 -10.99
N SER A 277 8.71 -14.94 -11.61
CA SER A 277 9.56 -14.60 -12.74
C SER A 277 10.96 -14.11 -12.35
N TRP A 278 11.23 -13.85 -11.05
CA TRP A 278 12.58 -13.47 -10.63
C TRP A 278 13.47 -14.70 -10.64
N SER A 279 14.70 -14.56 -11.16
CA SER A 279 15.68 -15.64 -11.17
C SER A 279 17.02 -15.13 -10.72
N HIS A 280 17.87 -16.01 -10.22
CA HIS A 280 19.25 -15.66 -9.84
C HIS A 280 20.02 -14.97 -10.98
N LYS A 281 19.62 -15.24 -12.24
CA LYS A 281 20.19 -14.59 -13.44
C LYS A 281 19.72 -13.14 -13.62
N THR A 282 18.47 -12.85 -13.28
CA THR A 282 17.87 -11.52 -13.44
C THR A 282 18.22 -10.63 -12.24
N TYR A 283 18.25 -11.22 -11.05
CA TYR A 283 18.58 -10.52 -9.81
C TYR A 283 19.56 -11.37 -9.00
N PRO A 284 20.78 -10.88 -8.75
CA PRO A 284 21.88 -11.71 -8.25
C PRO A 284 21.59 -12.34 -6.90
N TYR A 285 20.73 -11.76 -6.05
CA TYR A 285 20.40 -12.34 -4.75
C TYR A 285 19.09 -13.14 -4.75
N THR A 286 18.39 -13.26 -5.88
CA THR A 286 17.12 -14.01 -5.90
C THR A 286 17.31 -15.51 -6.09
N MET A 287 16.27 -16.26 -5.72
CA MET A 287 16.15 -17.71 -5.94
C MET A 287 15.34 -18.01 -7.20
N ASP A 288 15.69 -19.12 -7.85
CA ASP A 288 14.89 -19.64 -8.96
C ASP A 288 13.62 -20.28 -8.41
N ALA A 289 12.47 -19.92 -8.99
CA ALA A 289 11.20 -20.53 -8.62
C ALA A 289 11.20 -22.03 -8.96
N ILE A 290 10.47 -22.81 -8.16
CA ILE A 290 10.11 -24.19 -8.49
C ILE A 290 9.04 -24.13 -9.59
N PRO A 291 9.25 -24.84 -10.73
CA PRO A 291 8.24 -24.95 -11.78
C PRO A 291 6.91 -25.45 -11.24
N GLU A 292 5.79 -25.00 -11.79
CA GLU A 292 4.46 -25.39 -11.31
C GLU A 292 4.26 -26.92 -11.31
N GLU A 293 4.84 -27.62 -12.27
CA GLU A 293 4.83 -29.09 -12.38
C GLU A 293 5.54 -29.82 -11.21
N GLU A 294 6.47 -29.15 -10.52
CA GLU A 294 7.21 -29.69 -9.37
C GLU A 294 6.55 -29.30 -8.03
N LEU A 295 5.49 -28.50 -8.03
CA LEU A 295 4.82 -28.09 -6.80
C LEU A 295 4.01 -29.26 -6.22
N PRO A 296 4.04 -29.47 -4.90
CA PRO A 296 3.19 -30.48 -4.28
C PRO A 296 1.72 -30.16 -4.55
N GLU A 297 0.90 -31.18 -4.78
CA GLU A 297 -0.56 -31.01 -4.80
C GLU A 297 -0.99 -30.44 -3.44
N ILE A 298 -1.42 -29.18 -3.47
CA ILE A 298 -2.02 -28.51 -2.32
C ILE A 298 -3.52 -28.80 -2.44
N GLU A 299 -3.93 -29.97 -1.95
CA GLU A 299 -5.36 -30.26 -1.74
C GLU A 299 -5.93 -29.24 -0.76
N GLY A 300 -6.98 -28.53 -1.19
CA GLY A 300 -7.65 -27.52 -0.37
C GLY A 300 -7.20 -26.08 -0.59
N GLY A 301 -6.72 -25.73 -1.79
CA GLY A 301 -7.02 -24.40 -2.30
C GLY A 301 -8.50 -24.34 -2.57
N ALA A 302 -9.31 -23.90 -1.61
CA ALA A 302 -10.52 -23.22 -1.99
C ALA A 302 -10.12 -22.17 -3.05
N GLU A 303 -10.98 -21.92 -4.03
CA GLU A 303 -11.05 -20.56 -4.55
C GLU A 303 -11.29 -19.66 -3.32
N GLU A 304 -10.21 -19.27 -2.65
CA GLU A 304 -10.23 -18.14 -1.74
C GLU A 304 -10.33 -16.94 -2.67
N GLY A 305 -11.57 -16.72 -3.11
CA GLY A 305 -12.01 -15.42 -3.55
C GLY A 305 -11.55 -14.39 -2.53
N TYR A 306 -11.33 -13.18 -3.01
CA TYR A 306 -11.40 -12.03 -2.15
C TYR A 306 -12.67 -12.20 -1.29
N ASP A 307 -12.53 -12.23 0.04
CA ASP A 307 -13.65 -12.36 0.96
C ASP A 307 -14.55 -11.13 0.77
N GLU A 308 -15.52 -11.28 -0.11
CA GLU A 308 -16.73 -10.51 -0.19
C GLU A 308 -17.86 -11.49 0.08
N SER A 309 -18.31 -11.56 1.32
CA SER A 309 -19.72 -11.82 1.63
C SER A 309 -19.99 -11.66 3.11
N GLY A 310 -20.77 -10.63 3.42
CA GLY A 310 -21.65 -10.65 4.56
C GLY A 310 -22.81 -11.61 4.33
N ASP A 311 -23.22 -12.22 5.44
CA ASP A 311 -24.61 -12.49 5.87
C ASP A 311 -25.62 -13.06 4.87
N GLU A 312 -26.20 -14.22 5.21
CA GLU A 312 -27.58 -14.53 4.84
C GLU A 312 -28.41 -15.12 5.99
N THR A 313 -29.31 -14.25 6.49
CA THR A 313 -30.78 -14.43 6.60
C THR A 313 -31.40 -15.12 7.82
N SER A 314 -32.30 -14.37 8.48
CA SER A 314 -33.71 -14.77 8.60
C SER A 314 -34.67 -13.59 8.84
N GLY A 315 -35.43 -13.23 7.80
CA GLY A 315 -36.87 -12.94 7.80
C GLY A 315 -37.45 -11.74 8.58
N SER A 316 -37.95 -10.75 7.85
CA SER A 316 -39.40 -10.47 7.76
C SER A 316 -39.70 -9.36 6.75
N GLU A 317 -40.78 -9.55 6.01
CA GLU A 317 -41.31 -8.76 4.90
C GLU A 317 -41.62 -7.29 5.26
N ASP A 318 -41.23 -6.35 4.40
CA ASP A 318 -42.17 -5.38 3.79
C ASP A 318 -41.47 -4.51 2.72
N SER A 319 -42.21 -4.27 1.64
CA SER A 319 -41.81 -3.76 0.34
C SER A 319 -41.50 -2.25 0.27
N VAL A 320 -40.34 -1.85 -0.29
CA VAL A 320 -40.17 -0.67 -1.16
C VAL A 320 -38.98 -0.91 -2.12
N ALA A 321 -39.19 -0.71 -3.42
CA ALA A 321 -38.20 -0.93 -4.47
C ALA A 321 -37.09 0.15 -4.49
N THR A 322 -35.83 -0.29 -4.38
CA THR A 322 -34.62 0.46 -4.80
C THR A 322 -33.71 -0.51 -5.54
N GLY A 323 -33.33 -0.15 -6.78
CA GLY A 323 -32.63 -1.02 -7.72
C GLY A 323 -31.24 -1.41 -7.23
N LYS A 324 -31.03 -2.71 -7.06
CA LYS A 324 -29.76 -3.39 -6.78
C LYS A 324 -29.35 -4.10 -8.07
N MET A 325 -28.14 -3.90 -8.58
CA MET A 325 -27.72 -4.59 -9.81
C MET A 325 -27.44 -6.09 -9.54
N PRO A 326 -27.79 -6.99 -10.49
CA PRO A 326 -27.68 -8.42 -10.27
C PRO A 326 -26.22 -8.90 -10.33
N ALA A 327 -25.88 -9.82 -9.43
CA ALA A 327 -24.62 -10.55 -9.44
C ALA A 327 -24.59 -11.51 -10.64
N ALA A 328 -23.47 -11.54 -11.38
CA ALA A 328 -23.26 -12.47 -12.49
C ALA A 328 -23.24 -13.91 -11.95
N SER A 329 -24.39 -14.59 -12.01
CA SER A 329 -24.51 -15.96 -11.55
C SER A 329 -23.89 -16.93 -12.56
N GLY A 330 -22.77 -17.52 -12.19
CA GLY A 330 -22.19 -18.65 -12.92
C GLY A 330 -22.89 -19.93 -12.52
N HIS A 331 -24.02 -20.29 -13.15
CA HIS A 331 -24.50 -21.69 -13.22
C HIS A 331 -25.47 -21.88 -14.39
N GLY A 332 -25.06 -22.62 -15.42
CA GLY A 332 -25.99 -23.16 -16.43
C GLY A 332 -25.49 -23.30 -17.86
N ASN A 333 -24.44 -24.09 -18.08
CA ASN A 333 -24.28 -24.99 -19.22
C ASN A 333 -24.64 -24.47 -20.63
N GLN A 334 -23.67 -23.92 -21.38
CA GLN A 334 -23.49 -24.19 -22.81
C GLN A 334 -22.14 -23.64 -23.32
N ASP A 335 -21.46 -24.48 -24.11
CA ASP A 335 -20.24 -24.19 -24.86
C ASP A 335 -20.27 -22.82 -25.56
N SER A 336 -19.41 -21.89 -25.14
CA SER A 336 -18.78 -20.92 -26.03
C SER A 336 -17.70 -20.16 -25.29
N THR A 337 -16.47 -20.27 -25.79
CA THR A 337 -15.41 -19.31 -25.54
C THR A 337 -15.90 -17.93 -25.97
N SER A 338 -16.32 -17.08 -25.02
CA SER A 338 -16.74 -15.70 -25.28
C SER A 338 -15.52 -14.85 -25.67
N THR A 339 -15.13 -14.94 -26.94
CA THR A 339 -14.09 -14.10 -27.58
C THR A 339 -14.60 -12.71 -27.97
N GLY A 340 -15.91 -12.45 -27.83
CA GLY A 340 -16.54 -11.17 -28.15
C GLY A 340 -16.32 -10.09 -27.06
N PRO A 341 -16.60 -8.81 -27.38
CA PRO A 341 -16.33 -7.68 -26.50
C PRO A 341 -17.31 -7.55 -25.33
N PHE A 342 -18.34 -8.41 -25.25
CA PHE A 342 -19.40 -8.33 -24.25
C PHE A 342 -19.38 -9.49 -23.26
N VAL A 343 -19.82 -9.22 -22.03
CA VAL A 343 -20.27 -10.18 -21.01
C VAL A 343 -21.78 -10.04 -20.88
N TYR A 344 -22.48 -11.15 -20.72
CA TYR A 344 -23.93 -11.15 -20.53
C TYR A 344 -24.27 -11.44 -19.09
N VAL A 345 -25.07 -10.57 -18.47
CA VAL A 345 -25.61 -10.75 -17.11
C VAL A 345 -27.12 -10.59 -17.21
N ASP A 346 -27.86 -11.62 -16.78
CA ASP A 346 -29.32 -11.70 -16.89
C ASP A 346 -29.89 -11.39 -18.29
N GLY A 347 -29.11 -11.71 -19.34
CA GLY A 347 -29.48 -11.49 -20.73
C GLY A 347 -29.17 -10.08 -21.27
N GLU A 348 -28.66 -9.16 -20.44
CA GLU A 348 -28.16 -7.86 -20.87
C GLU A 348 -26.67 -7.90 -21.21
N ALA A 349 -26.28 -7.21 -22.29
CA ALA A 349 -24.91 -7.18 -22.79
C ALA A 349 -24.12 -5.98 -22.20
N PHE A 350 -23.09 -6.30 -21.43
CA PHE A 350 -22.16 -5.33 -20.86
C PHE A 350 -20.79 -5.42 -21.52
N LEU A 351 -20.15 -4.27 -21.72
CA LEU A 351 -18.86 -4.22 -22.40
C LEU A 351 -17.74 -4.69 -21.46
N LYS A 352 -16.78 -5.47 -21.97
CA LYS A 352 -15.57 -5.85 -21.25
C LYS A 352 -14.57 -4.70 -21.25
N ARG A 353 -13.90 -4.44 -20.12
CA ARG A 353 -12.85 -3.42 -20.02
C ARG A 353 -11.72 -3.67 -21.01
N CYS A 354 -11.29 -4.92 -21.16
CA CYS A 354 -10.23 -5.30 -22.10
C CYS A 354 -10.57 -5.03 -23.57
N SER A 355 -11.84 -4.79 -23.90
CA SER A 355 -12.30 -4.47 -25.24
C SER A 355 -12.41 -2.96 -25.50
N VAL A 356 -12.22 -2.13 -24.47
CA VAL A 356 -12.20 -0.67 -24.59
C VAL A 356 -10.79 -0.19 -24.92
N MET A 357 -10.67 0.59 -25.98
CA MET A 357 -9.44 1.22 -26.44
C MET A 357 -9.60 2.74 -26.37
N HIS A 358 -8.64 3.41 -25.74
CA HIS A 358 -8.57 4.88 -25.76
C HIS A 358 -7.88 5.35 -27.04
N ASP A 359 -8.52 6.26 -27.80
CA ASP A 359 -7.89 6.92 -28.94
C ASP A 359 -7.26 8.26 -28.49
N PRO A 360 -5.92 8.36 -28.35
CA PRO A 360 -5.26 9.55 -27.84
C PRO A 360 -5.39 10.75 -28.79
N SER A 361 -5.72 10.52 -30.07
CA SER A 361 -5.86 11.59 -31.07
C SER A 361 -7.18 12.34 -30.95
N THR A 362 -8.21 11.65 -30.45
CA THR A 362 -9.56 12.22 -30.29
C THR A 362 -9.98 12.36 -28.82
N GLY A 363 -9.25 11.74 -27.90
CA GLY A 363 -9.58 11.69 -26.47
C GLY A 363 -10.84 10.88 -26.17
N GLN A 364 -11.23 9.97 -27.07
CA GLN A 364 -12.47 9.20 -26.96
C GLN A 364 -12.18 7.71 -26.75
N ASP A 365 -12.98 7.08 -25.90
CA ASP A 365 -12.93 5.64 -25.66
C ASP A 365 -13.81 4.91 -26.70
N ARG A 366 -13.32 3.80 -27.24
CA ARG A 366 -13.96 3.05 -28.35
C ARG A 366 -13.86 1.54 -28.14
N TYR A 367 -14.72 0.76 -28.78
CA TYR A 367 -14.58 -0.69 -28.87
C TYR A 367 -14.93 -1.17 -30.28
N ALA A 368 -14.45 -2.36 -30.66
CA ALA A 368 -14.82 -3.02 -31.90
C ALA A 368 -15.86 -4.11 -31.61
N ASP A 369 -16.94 -4.18 -32.40
CA ASP A 369 -17.89 -5.29 -32.33
C ASP A 369 -17.33 -6.57 -32.99
N GLU A 370 -18.11 -7.65 -32.98
CA GLU A 370 -17.68 -8.95 -33.53
C GLU A 370 -17.49 -8.91 -35.06
N GLU A 371 -18.15 -7.96 -35.74
CA GLU A 371 -17.99 -7.66 -37.16
C GLU A 371 -16.83 -6.69 -37.46
N GLY A 372 -16.16 -6.16 -36.43
CA GLY A 372 -15.01 -5.26 -36.53
C GLY A 372 -15.36 -3.79 -36.75
N HIS A 373 -16.63 -3.39 -36.60
CA HIS A 373 -17.03 -1.99 -36.61
C HIS A 373 -16.66 -1.30 -35.30
N ILE A 374 -16.17 -0.07 -35.40
CA ILE A 374 -15.73 0.72 -34.25
C ILE A 374 -16.89 1.57 -33.72
N HIS A 375 -17.18 1.42 -32.44
CA HIS A 375 -18.22 2.15 -31.71
C HIS A 375 -17.60 3.02 -30.61
N LEU A 376 -18.20 4.18 -30.35
CA LEU A 376 -17.81 5.03 -29.22
C LEU A 376 -18.38 4.45 -27.91
N VAL A 377 -17.57 4.47 -26.86
CA VAL A 377 -18.01 4.13 -25.50
C VAL A 377 -18.58 5.40 -24.87
N ASP A 378 -19.85 5.33 -24.46
CA ASP A 378 -20.45 6.40 -23.66
C ASP A 378 -19.73 6.44 -22.29
N PRO A 379 -19.24 7.60 -21.82
CA PRO A 379 -18.56 7.73 -20.53
C PRO A 379 -19.38 7.29 -19.32
N THR A 380 -20.70 7.21 -19.46
CA THR A 380 -21.64 6.74 -18.43
C THR A 380 -22.00 5.26 -18.59
N ARG A 381 -21.45 4.58 -19.60
CA ARG A 381 -21.71 3.15 -19.81
C ARG A 381 -20.91 2.34 -18.80
N ILE A 382 -21.62 1.49 -18.08
CA ILE A 382 -21.01 0.53 -17.16
C ILE A 382 -20.27 -0.54 -17.98
N VAL A 383 -19.04 -0.80 -17.59
CA VAL A 383 -18.10 -1.74 -18.18
C VAL A 383 -17.70 -2.75 -17.10
N TYR A 384 -17.52 -4.00 -17.49
CA TYR A 384 -17.07 -5.07 -16.60
C TYR A 384 -15.58 -5.34 -16.77
N ASP A 385 -14.82 -5.32 -15.67
CA ASP A 385 -13.43 -5.75 -15.66
C ASP A 385 -13.35 -7.23 -15.27
N GLY A 386 -13.03 -8.09 -16.23
CA GLY A 386 -12.87 -9.53 -15.97
C GLY A 386 -11.62 -9.92 -15.19
N GLU A 387 -10.59 -9.06 -15.12
CA GLU A 387 -9.40 -9.31 -14.30
C GLU A 387 -9.62 -8.89 -12.85
N LEU A 388 -10.33 -7.77 -12.64
CA LEU A 388 -10.66 -7.27 -11.30
C LEU A 388 -11.97 -7.85 -10.74
N GLN A 389 -12.81 -8.46 -11.60
CA GLN A 389 -14.18 -8.89 -11.27
C GLN A 389 -15.03 -7.72 -10.73
N GLU A 390 -14.79 -6.50 -11.22
CA GLU A 390 -15.43 -5.27 -10.76
C GLU A 390 -16.22 -4.60 -11.91
N TRP A 391 -17.30 -3.91 -11.53
CA TRP A 391 -18.01 -3.00 -12.43
C TRP A 391 -17.41 -1.60 -12.34
N GLY A 392 -17.44 -0.85 -13.43
CA GLY A 392 -16.88 0.50 -13.45
C GLY A 392 -17.15 1.24 -14.74
N TYR A 393 -16.50 2.39 -14.87
CA TYR A 393 -16.52 3.21 -16.07
C TYR A 393 -15.11 3.36 -16.61
N VAL A 394 -15.02 3.49 -17.92
CA VAL A 394 -13.79 3.93 -18.59
C VAL A 394 -14.02 5.37 -19.04
N HIS A 395 -13.16 6.27 -18.59
CA HIS A 395 -13.19 7.67 -19.01
C HIS A 395 -11.78 8.16 -19.31
N ASN A 396 -11.55 8.58 -20.56
CA ASN A 396 -10.25 9.04 -21.05
C ASN A 396 -9.14 8.01 -20.78
N GLY A 397 -9.42 6.73 -21.05
CA GLY A 397 -8.50 5.63 -20.80
C GLY A 397 -8.25 5.28 -19.33
N SER A 398 -8.88 5.98 -18.39
CA SER A 398 -8.77 5.71 -16.95
C SER A 398 -9.96 4.86 -16.47
N TRP A 399 -9.67 3.88 -15.62
CA TRP A 399 -10.68 3.05 -14.96
C TRP A 399 -11.16 3.72 -13.67
N VAL A 400 -12.48 3.77 -13.50
CA VAL A 400 -13.12 4.24 -12.26
C VAL A 400 -14.05 3.14 -11.78
N PRO A 401 -13.80 2.50 -10.62
CA PRO A 401 -14.69 1.48 -10.09
C PRO A 401 -16.06 2.08 -9.78
N TYR A 402 -17.11 1.34 -10.08
CA TYR A 402 -18.49 1.68 -9.77
C TYR A 402 -18.71 1.46 -8.27
N ILE A 403 -19.04 2.53 -7.54
CA ILE A 403 -19.39 2.47 -6.12
C ILE A 403 -20.86 2.86 -6.02
N GLU A 404 -21.69 1.99 -5.47
CA GLU A 404 -23.17 2.06 -5.50
C GLU A 404 -23.77 3.24 -4.70
N ASP A 405 -22.96 4.20 -4.24
CA ASP A 405 -23.39 5.30 -3.35
C ASP A 405 -22.97 6.72 -3.81
N THR A 406 -22.51 6.88 -5.05
CA THR A 406 -22.32 8.22 -5.64
C THR A 406 -23.37 8.52 -6.68
N HIS A 407 -24.20 9.53 -6.39
CA HIS A 407 -25.02 10.22 -7.38
C HIS A 407 -24.21 10.46 -8.67
N ALA A 408 -24.87 10.20 -9.80
CA ALA A 408 -24.39 10.32 -11.18
C ALA A 408 -23.38 11.47 -11.43
N PRO A 409 -22.45 11.30 -12.38
CA PRO A 409 -21.51 12.36 -12.75
C PRO A 409 -22.26 13.65 -13.15
N PRO A 410 -21.71 14.84 -12.84
CA PRO A 410 -22.41 16.09 -13.12
C PRO A 410 -22.59 16.24 -14.63
N ALA A 411 -23.86 16.31 -15.05
CA ALA A 411 -24.23 16.64 -16.41
C ALA A 411 -23.60 17.98 -16.82
N GLY A 412 -22.94 18.00 -17.96
CA GLY A 412 -22.42 19.22 -18.57
C GLY A 412 -23.55 20.19 -18.95
N GLY A 413 -23.27 21.47 -18.76
CA GLY A 413 -24.13 22.60 -19.12
C GLY A 413 -23.93 23.70 -18.08
N GLY A 414 -23.29 24.83 -18.38
CA GLY A 414 -23.75 25.80 -19.36
C GLY A 414 -23.80 27.12 -18.57
N GLY A 415 -23.09 28.14 -19.05
CA GLY A 415 -22.91 29.37 -18.31
C GLY A 415 -24.22 30.12 -18.06
N GLU A 416 -24.30 30.83 -16.94
CA GLU A 416 -24.89 32.16 -16.93
C GLU A 416 -24.52 32.95 -15.67
N SER A 417 -24.62 34.26 -15.86
CA SER A 417 -24.10 35.36 -15.08
C SER A 417 -24.81 35.67 -13.77
N SER A 418 -24.16 36.55 -12.97
CA SER A 418 -24.77 37.69 -12.27
C SER A 418 -24.95 37.61 -10.74
N ARG A 419 -24.08 38.39 -10.08
CA ARG A 419 -24.34 39.43 -9.06
C ARG A 419 -24.95 39.06 -7.69
N HIS A 420 -24.27 39.68 -6.72
CA HIS A 420 -24.80 40.45 -5.59
C HIS A 420 -25.01 39.78 -4.23
N SER A 421 -24.34 40.45 -3.28
CA SER A 421 -24.80 40.90 -1.97
C SER A 421 -24.22 40.14 -0.78
N GLY A 422 -23.48 40.91 0.01
CA GLY A 422 -22.87 40.46 1.24
C GLY A 422 -23.84 40.49 2.41
N HIS A 423 -23.42 39.84 3.49
CA HIS A 423 -23.96 40.14 4.80
C HIS A 423 -22.90 40.10 5.89
N ARG A 424 -23.02 41.14 6.72
CA ARG A 424 -22.30 41.40 7.97
C ARG A 424 -22.58 40.30 8.98
N HIS A 425 -21.59 39.95 9.79
CA HIS A 425 -21.85 39.60 11.19
C HIS A 425 -21.06 40.49 12.14
N ARG A 426 -21.83 41.05 13.08
CA ARG A 426 -21.39 41.88 14.20
C ARG A 426 -21.75 41.09 15.46
N ARG A 427 -20.83 41.17 16.43
CA ARG A 427 -21.02 41.16 17.89
C ARG A 427 -21.03 39.85 18.70
N SER A 428 -20.45 40.10 19.87
CA SER A 428 -20.68 39.58 21.23
C SER A 428 -19.97 38.29 21.61
N GLY A 429 -18.96 38.47 22.46
CA GLY A 429 -18.42 37.41 23.28
C GLY A 429 -19.15 37.22 24.60
N SER A 430 -18.63 36.28 25.38
CA SER A 430 -18.68 36.20 26.84
C SER A 430 -17.52 35.27 27.23
N SER A 431 -16.54 35.76 27.99
CA SER A 431 -16.38 35.48 29.43
C SER A 431 -16.32 33.99 29.76
N SER A 432 -15.17 33.49 30.18
CA SER A 432 -14.88 33.41 31.62
C SER A 432 -13.58 32.65 31.93
N LYS A 433 -13.01 33.05 33.08
CA LYS A 433 -12.11 32.31 33.99
C LYS A 433 -10.65 32.16 33.60
N GLY A 434 -9.83 32.86 34.39
CA GLY A 434 -8.39 32.72 34.44
C GLY A 434 -7.91 31.66 35.43
N ASN A 435 -6.59 31.57 35.53
CA ASN A 435 -5.87 31.41 36.78
C ASN A 435 -4.38 31.58 36.51
N GLU A 436 -3.81 32.63 37.06
CA GLU A 436 -2.38 32.91 37.04
C GLU A 436 -1.72 32.44 38.35
N SER A 437 -0.71 31.59 38.17
CA SER A 437 0.58 31.60 38.86
C SER A 437 0.74 31.28 40.37
N LYS A 438 1.26 30.06 40.61
CA LYS A 438 2.51 29.68 41.32
C LYS A 438 2.72 30.13 42.81
N PRO A 439 3.86 29.81 43.46
CA PRO A 439 4.15 28.53 44.12
C PRO A 439 4.60 28.73 45.60
N LYS A 440 4.76 27.65 46.40
CA LYS A 440 5.87 27.52 47.40
C LYS A 440 5.85 26.24 48.25
N LYS A 441 7.08 25.71 48.40
CA LYS A 441 7.75 25.14 49.60
C LYS A 441 7.47 23.69 50.04
N ARG A 442 8.48 22.85 49.74
CA ARG A 442 9.27 22.02 50.67
C ARG A 442 8.89 22.17 52.16
N ARG A 443 8.64 21.07 52.87
CA ARG A 443 9.63 20.33 53.69
C ARG A 443 9.01 19.14 54.44
N ARG A 444 9.86 18.12 54.57
CA ARG A 444 9.85 16.91 55.41
C ARG A 444 9.00 15.75 54.93
#